data_AF-A0A956Y6Z8-F1
#
_entry.id   AF-A0A956Y6Z8-F1
#
_cell.length_a   1.000
_cell.length_b   1.000
_cell.length_c   1.000
_cell.angle_alpha   90.00
_cell.angle_beta   90.00
_cell.angle_gamma   90.00
#
_symmetry.space_group_name_H-M   'P 1'
#
loop_
_entity.id
_entity.type
_entity.pdbx_description
1 polymer ?
#
loop_
_entity_poly.entity_id
_entity_poly.type
_entity_poly.pdbx_seq_one_letter_code
_entity_poly.pdbx_strand_id
1 'polypeptide(L)'
;MSIELKGAYPPEADLQSLVRTVTLHREAPDGWVELVDDFAYASGAHPFESVLTTFGDVRIEADSVHVQGEKGALQIKYDANTVAFRIQKVEKVDLAEGEKDVNLIVFSPIDEQQSGKVRLAFYPDSHK
;
A
#
# COMPACT_ATOMS: atom_id res chain seq x y z
N MET A 1 -12.25 -10.13 2.38
CA MET A 1 -12.07 -10.20 3.84
C MET A 1 -11.94 -8.78 4.36
N SER A 2 -12.56 -8.44 5.49
CA SER A 2 -12.46 -7.11 6.10
C SER A 2 -12.03 -7.24 7.55
N ILE A 3 -11.14 -6.37 8.01
CA ILE A 3 -10.54 -6.40 9.35
C ILE A 3 -10.55 -4.98 9.93
N GLU A 4 -11.11 -4.82 11.13
CA GLU A 4 -10.96 -3.60 11.94
C GLU A 4 -9.61 -3.65 12.66
N LEU A 5 -8.76 -2.67 12.38
CA LEU A 5 -7.37 -2.61 12.82
C LEU A 5 -7.13 -1.60 13.95
N LYS A 6 -8.08 -0.73 14.30
CA LYS A 6 -7.92 0.27 15.37
C LYS A 6 -7.25 -0.29 16.63
N GLY A 7 -7.69 -1.48 17.07
CA GLY A 7 -7.18 -2.11 18.30
C GLY A 7 -5.70 -2.52 18.25
N ALA A 8 -5.07 -2.52 17.07
CA ALA A 8 -3.64 -2.77 16.90
C ALA A 8 -2.78 -1.51 17.03
N TYR A 9 -3.39 -0.33 17.10
CA TYR A 9 -2.70 0.96 17.21
C TYR A 9 -2.85 1.52 18.62
N PRO A 10 -1.82 2.22 19.13
CA PRO A 10 -1.90 2.82 20.45
C PRO A 10 -2.85 4.04 20.44
N PRO A 11 -3.37 4.49 21.60
CA PRO A 11 -4.32 5.61 21.68
C PRO A 11 -3.81 6.90 21.02
N GLU A 12 -2.51 7.16 21.07
CA GLU A 12 -1.86 8.33 20.44
C GLU A 12 -1.93 8.34 18.90
N ALA A 13 -2.33 7.24 18.25
CA ALA A 13 -2.64 7.25 16.81
C ALA A 13 -3.96 7.97 16.49
N ASP A 14 -4.76 8.31 17.53
CA ASP A 14 -6.05 9.00 17.44
C ASP A 14 -7.06 8.36 16.45
N LEU A 15 -6.97 7.05 16.24
CA LEU A 15 -7.85 6.35 15.31
C LEU A 15 -9.25 6.16 15.91
N GLN A 16 -10.26 6.72 15.24
CA GLN A 16 -11.65 6.35 15.45
C GLN A 16 -11.98 5.00 14.80
N SER A 17 -11.42 4.73 13.62
CA SER A 17 -11.65 3.51 12.82
C SER A 17 -10.48 3.31 11.83
N LEU A 18 -10.09 2.05 11.60
CA LEU A 18 -9.24 1.69 10.46
C LEU A 18 -9.65 0.32 9.95
N VAL A 19 -10.43 0.29 8.87
CA VAL A 19 -10.92 -0.95 8.27
C VAL A 19 -10.11 -1.24 7.01
N ARG A 20 -9.40 -2.37 7.02
CA ARG A 20 -8.72 -2.91 5.83
C ARG A 20 -9.56 -4.00 5.20
N THR A 21 -9.90 -3.82 3.93
CA THR A 21 -10.59 -4.83 3.11
C THR A 21 -9.65 -5.32 2.02
N VAL A 22 -9.48 -6.65 1.95
CA VAL A 22 -8.73 -7.33 0.88
C VAL A 22 -9.69 -8.22 0.10
N THR A 23 -9.81 -7.96 -1.20
CA THR A 23 -10.66 -8.71 -2.13
C THR A 23 -9.79 -9.40 -3.16
N LEU A 24 -9.96 -10.71 -3.33
CA LEU A 24 -9.32 -11.47 -4.41
C LEU A 24 -10.34 -11.66 -5.54
N HIS A 25 -10.09 -10.97 -6.64
CA HIS A 25 -10.82 -11.07 -7.88
C HIS A 25 -10.20 -12.20 -8.72
N ARG A 26 -11.00 -13.20 -9.09
CA ARG A 26 -10.53 -14.42 -9.77
C ARG A 26 -11.02 -14.50 -11.22
N GLU A 27 -11.61 -13.44 -11.75
CA GLU A 27 -12.06 -13.40 -13.13
C GLU A 27 -10.87 -13.55 -14.09
N ALA A 28 -11.09 -14.23 -15.21
CA ALA A 28 -10.10 -14.42 -16.28
C ALA A 28 -9.79 -13.07 -16.98
N PRO A 29 -8.61 -12.89 -17.61
CA PRO A 29 -7.56 -13.90 -17.83
C PRO A 29 -6.63 -14.13 -16.63
N ASP A 30 -6.42 -13.11 -15.80
CA ASP A 30 -5.53 -13.15 -14.65
C ASP A 30 -6.25 -12.54 -13.43
N GLY A 31 -6.22 -13.25 -12.30
CA GLY A 31 -6.79 -12.75 -11.06
C GLY A 31 -6.01 -11.54 -10.51
N TRP A 32 -6.67 -10.70 -9.74
CA TRP A 32 -6.07 -9.50 -9.14
C TRP A 32 -6.56 -9.30 -7.70
N VAL A 33 -5.84 -8.48 -6.94
CA VAL A 33 -6.19 -8.17 -5.54
C VAL A 33 -6.59 -6.70 -5.43
N GLU A 34 -7.70 -6.42 -4.77
CA GLU A 34 -8.06 -5.07 -4.30
C GLU A 34 -7.68 -4.96 -2.81
N LEU A 35 -7.02 -3.86 -2.45
CA LEU A 35 -6.87 -3.44 -1.06
C LEU A 35 -7.54 -2.09 -0.88
N VAL A 36 -8.44 -2.01 0.10
CA VAL A 36 -9.10 -0.77 0.48
C VAL A 36 -8.89 -0.54 1.96
N ASP A 37 -8.25 0.57 2.30
CA ASP A 37 -8.18 1.07 3.67
C ASP A 37 -9.16 2.24 3.82
N ASP A 38 -10.10 2.09 4.76
CA ASP A 38 -11.07 3.11 5.16
C ASP A 38 -10.69 3.57 6.58
N PHE A 39 -10.25 4.82 6.70
CA PHE A 39 -9.70 5.36 7.94
C PHE A 39 -10.54 6.53 8.44
N ALA A 40 -10.62 6.67 9.76
CA ALA A 40 -11.16 7.83 10.43
C ALA A 40 -10.39 8.11 11.72
N TYR A 41 -10.02 9.36 11.93
CA TYR A 41 -9.42 9.89 13.14
C TYR A 41 -10.50 10.48 14.06
N ALA A 42 -10.29 10.36 15.36
CA ALA A 42 -11.24 10.87 16.36
C ALA A 42 -11.25 12.40 16.40
N SER A 43 -10.11 13.04 16.13
CA SER A 43 -9.97 14.47 16.07
C SER A 43 -9.10 14.91 14.88
N GLY A 44 -9.40 16.08 14.32
CA GLY A 44 -8.54 16.74 13.34
C GLY A 44 -8.26 15.97 12.04
N ALA A 45 -7.54 16.61 11.14
CA ALA A 45 -6.93 15.94 10.01
C ALA A 45 -5.56 15.40 10.44
N HIS A 46 -5.22 14.17 10.02
CA HIS A 46 -3.93 13.55 10.29
C HIS A 46 -3.39 12.90 9.00
N PRO A 47 -2.06 12.72 8.89
CA PRO A 47 -1.48 11.96 7.80
C PRO A 47 -1.92 10.50 7.89
N PHE A 48 -2.30 9.89 6.77
CA PHE A 48 -2.58 8.46 6.64
C PHE A 48 -1.62 7.84 5.64
N GLU A 49 -1.06 6.68 5.97
CA GLU A 49 -0.08 5.99 5.12
C GLU A 49 -0.39 4.49 5.03
N SER A 50 -0.62 4.01 3.81
CA SER A 50 -0.64 2.59 3.47
C SER A 50 0.70 2.20 2.85
N VAL A 51 1.47 1.38 3.55
CA VAL A 51 2.83 1.02 3.15
C VAL A 51 2.88 -0.40 2.58
N LEU A 52 3.46 -0.54 1.39
CA LEU A 52 3.87 -1.82 0.82
C LEU A 52 5.39 -1.96 0.94
N THR A 53 5.83 -3.13 1.40
CA THR A 53 7.26 -3.44 1.57
C THR A 53 7.67 -4.45 0.50
N THR A 54 8.78 -4.18 -0.20
CA THR A 54 9.31 -5.09 -1.21
C THR A 54 10.84 -5.09 -1.25
N PHE A 55 11.41 -6.24 -1.59
CA PHE A 55 12.83 -6.38 -1.94
C PHE A 55 13.09 -6.25 -3.44
N GLY A 56 12.02 -6.19 -4.24
CA GLY A 56 12.09 -6.04 -5.68
C GLY A 56 12.42 -4.62 -6.11
N ASP A 57 12.85 -4.48 -7.36
CA ASP A 57 13.06 -3.19 -7.98
C ASP A 57 11.72 -2.51 -8.22
N VAL A 58 11.66 -1.20 -7.97
CA VAL A 58 10.44 -0.41 -8.15
C VAL A 58 10.63 0.56 -9.30
N ARG A 59 9.69 0.55 -10.25
CA ARG A 59 9.60 1.51 -11.36
C ARG A 59 8.28 2.29 -11.25
N ILE A 60 8.34 3.57 -11.60
CA ILE A 60 7.21 4.48 -11.50
C ILE A 60 6.71 4.79 -12.90
N GLU A 61 5.40 4.68 -13.10
CA GLU A 61 4.68 5.24 -14.24
C GLU A 61 3.63 6.25 -13.76
N ALA A 62 2.93 6.91 -14.67
CA ALA A 62 2.08 8.07 -14.34
C ALA A 62 0.92 7.73 -13.39
N ASP A 63 0.36 6.52 -13.50
CA ASP A 63 -0.84 6.07 -12.76
C ASP A 63 -0.61 4.73 -12.04
N SER A 64 0.63 4.26 -11.99
CA SER A 64 0.96 2.94 -11.46
C SER A 64 2.41 2.82 -10.97
N VAL A 65 2.59 1.92 -10.01
CA VAL A 65 3.89 1.52 -9.50
C VAL A 65 4.13 0.06 -9.89
N HIS A 66 5.24 -0.21 -10.55
CA HIS A 66 5.64 -1.54 -10.99
C HIS A 66 6.72 -2.09 -10.06
N VAL A 67 6.54 -3.32 -9.59
CA VAL A 67 7.48 -4.02 -8.71
C VAL A 67 7.97 -5.27 -9.42
N GLN A 68 9.27 -5.34 -9.69
CA GLN A 68 9.91 -6.51 -10.29
C GLN A 68 10.55 -7.38 -9.20
N GLY A 69 10.01 -8.58 -9.00
CA GLY A 69 10.64 -9.63 -8.20
C GLY A 69 11.47 -10.59 -9.05
N GLU A 70 12.12 -11.56 -8.41
CA GLU A 70 12.99 -12.54 -9.09
C GLU A 70 12.23 -13.46 -10.06
N LYS A 71 10.97 -13.77 -9.75
CA LYS A 71 10.16 -14.79 -10.49
C LYS A 71 8.82 -14.26 -11.01
N GLY A 72 8.52 -12.99 -10.77
CA GLY A 72 7.26 -12.38 -11.16
C GLY A 72 7.32 -10.87 -10.95
N ALA A 73 6.35 -10.18 -11.54
CA ALA A 73 6.20 -8.74 -11.41
C ALA A 73 4.76 -8.39 -11.02
N LEU A 74 4.60 -7.21 -10.46
CA LEU A 74 3.35 -6.69 -9.95
C LEU A 74 3.16 -5.25 -10.41
N GLN A 75 2.01 -4.95 -10.99
CA GLN A 75 1.55 -3.59 -11.24
C GLN A 75 0.55 -3.19 -10.16
N ILE A 76 0.82 -2.07 -9.50
CA ILE A 76 -0.04 -1.49 -8.46
C ILE A 76 -0.67 -0.22 -9.04
N LYS A 77 -1.98 -0.23 -9.23
CA LYS A 77 -2.76 0.92 -9.69
C LYS A 77 -3.43 1.63 -8.52
N TYR A 78 -3.53 2.95 -8.62
CA TYR A 78 -4.18 3.83 -7.66
C TYR A 78 -4.80 5.02 -8.42
N ASP A 79 -5.68 5.78 -7.76
CA ASP A 79 -6.22 7.01 -8.35
C ASP A 79 -5.28 8.19 -8.03
N ALA A 80 -4.51 8.62 -9.02
CA ALA A 80 -3.54 9.71 -8.88
C ALA A 80 -4.17 11.08 -8.59
N ASN A 81 -5.50 11.23 -8.69
CA ASN A 81 -6.21 12.46 -8.30
C ASN A 81 -6.51 12.53 -6.80
N THR A 82 -6.41 11.41 -6.08
CA THR A 82 -6.76 11.33 -4.66
C THR A 82 -5.64 10.74 -3.80
N VAL A 83 -4.73 9.97 -4.41
CA VAL A 83 -3.62 9.28 -3.73
C VAL A 83 -2.29 9.72 -4.34
N ALA A 84 -1.40 10.21 -3.48
CA ALA A 84 0.02 10.38 -3.78
C ALA A 84 0.80 9.13 -3.33
N PHE A 85 2.00 8.95 -3.86
CA PHE A 85 2.91 7.94 -3.36
C PHE A 85 4.35 8.45 -3.31
N ARG A 86 5.18 7.78 -2.52
CA ARG A 86 6.63 7.96 -2.49
C ARG A 86 7.33 6.62 -2.23
N ILE A 87 8.59 6.54 -2.62
CA ILE A 87 9.44 5.38 -2.34
C ILE A 87 10.48 5.78 -1.30
N GLN A 88 10.54 5.04 -0.21
CA GLN A 88 11.60 5.14 0.79
C GLN A 88 12.47 3.90 0.72
N LYS A 89 13.77 4.08 0.48
CA LYS A 89 14.75 3.01 0.54
C LYS A 89 15.29 2.89 1.97
N VAL A 90 15.23 1.70 2.54
CA VAL A 90 15.84 1.35 3.83
C VAL A 90 17.02 0.44 3.52
N GLU A 91 18.23 0.93 3.76
CA GLU A 91 19.46 0.21 3.40
C GLU A 91 19.89 -0.78 4.48
N LYS A 92 20.50 -1.88 4.06
CA LYS A 92 21.15 -2.86 4.95
C LYS A 92 20.25 -3.36 6.08
N VAL A 93 19.01 -3.72 5.75
CA VAL A 93 18.11 -4.37 6.70
C VAL A 93 18.68 -5.76 7.02
N ASP A 94 18.95 -5.99 8.29
CA ASP A 94 19.44 -7.28 8.78
C ASP A 94 18.31 -8.31 8.75
N LEU A 95 18.45 -9.30 7.87
CA LEU A 95 17.52 -10.42 7.70
C LEU A 95 18.24 -11.73 7.99
N ALA A 96 17.49 -12.79 8.24
CA ALA A 96 18.06 -14.12 8.49
C ALA A 96 18.98 -14.64 7.35
N GLU A 97 18.78 -14.15 6.13
CA GLU A 97 19.55 -14.53 4.92
C GLU A 97 20.74 -13.58 4.63
N GLY A 98 20.89 -12.51 5.42
CA GLY A 98 21.89 -11.45 5.25
C GLY A 98 21.30 -10.06 5.05
N GLU A 99 22.17 -9.05 5.03
CA GLU A 99 21.75 -7.66 4.81
C GLU A 99 21.14 -7.46 3.43
N LYS A 100 19.98 -6.79 3.37
CA LYS A 100 19.33 -6.45 2.11
C LYS A 100 18.71 -5.05 2.15
N ASP A 101 18.75 -4.36 1.02
CA ASP A 101 18.01 -3.12 0.87
C ASP A 101 16.52 -3.40 0.65
N VAL A 102 15.67 -2.55 1.21
CA VAL A 102 14.21 -2.68 1.18
C VAL A 102 13.58 -1.41 0.63
N ASN A 103 12.61 -1.56 -0.25
CA ASN A 103 11.79 -0.46 -0.74
C ASN A 103 10.45 -0.45 0.00
N LEU A 104 10.13 0.69 0.61
CA LEU A 104 8.81 1.00 1.15
C LEU A 104 8.08 1.90 0.14
N ILE A 105 7.02 1.39 -0.47
CA ILE A 105 6.14 2.16 -1.33
C ILE A 105 5.00 2.67 -0.44
N VAL A 106 5.02 3.96 -0.16
CA VAL A 106 4.07 4.60 0.76
C VAL A 106 3.00 5.31 -0.05
N PHE A 107 1.75 4.89 0.10
CA PHE A 107 0.57 5.53 -0.49
C PHE A 107 -0.16 6.34 0.57
N SER A 108 -0.52 7.58 0.24
CA SER A 108 -1.24 8.47 1.14
C SER A 108 -2.27 9.29 0.36
N PRO A 109 -3.38 9.74 0.99
CA PRO A 109 -4.18 10.82 0.45
C PRO A 109 -3.32 12.03 0.11
N ILE A 110 -3.69 12.80 -0.92
CA ILE A 110 -2.95 14.01 -1.32
C ILE A 110 -3.01 15.08 -0.21
N ASP A 111 -4.16 15.21 0.44
CA ASP A 111 -4.39 16.13 1.55
C ASP A 111 -4.59 15.33 2.85
N GLU A 112 -4.18 15.90 3.98
CA GLU A 112 -4.54 15.35 5.28
C GLU A 112 -6.05 15.41 5.48
N GLN A 113 -6.62 14.32 5.98
CA GLN A 113 -8.06 14.16 6.12
C GLN A 113 -8.38 13.57 7.49
N GLN A 114 -9.49 14.02 8.09
CA GLN A 114 -10.00 13.38 9.30
C GLN A 114 -10.53 11.97 8.99
N SER A 115 -11.08 11.76 7.79
CA SER A 115 -11.53 10.45 7.33
C SER A 115 -11.35 10.36 5.84
N GLY A 116 -11.00 9.18 5.33
CA GLY A 116 -10.74 8.99 3.92
C GLY A 116 -10.59 7.53 3.54
N LYS A 117 -10.24 7.33 2.26
CA LYS A 117 -10.09 6.01 1.67
C LYS A 117 -8.87 5.96 0.78
N VAL A 118 -8.06 4.92 0.94
CA VAL A 118 -7.01 4.56 -0.02
C VAL A 118 -7.39 3.23 -0.68
N ARG A 119 -7.52 3.24 -2.00
CA ARG A 119 -7.80 2.04 -2.81
C ARG A 119 -6.60 1.75 -3.71
N LEU A 120 -6.12 0.52 -3.64
CA LEU A 120 -5.03 0.00 -4.46
C LEU A 120 -5.49 -1.27 -5.18
N ALA A 121 -5.11 -1.41 -6.45
CA ALA A 121 -5.39 -2.62 -7.23
C ALA A 121 -4.08 -3.24 -7.72
N PHE A 122 -3.93 -4.53 -7.44
CA PHE A 122 -2.69 -5.31 -7.57
C PHE A 122 -2.88 -6.32 -8.69
N TYR A 123 -2.26 -6.06 -9.83
CA TYR A 123 -2.32 -6.93 -11.00
C TYR A 123 -0.99 -7.67 -11.16
N PRO A 124 -1.01 -8.96 -11.50
CA PRO A 124 0.18 -9.61 -12.05
C PRO A 124 0.67 -8.83 -13.27
N ASP A 125 1.95 -8.47 -13.27
CA ASP A 125 2.55 -7.82 -14.44
C ASP A 125 3.27 -8.90 -15.27
N SER A 126 2.84 -9.04 -16.52
CA SER A 126 3.34 -10.05 -17.46
C SER A 126 4.45 -9.50 -18.38
N HIS A 127 4.84 -8.23 -18.23
CA HIS A 127 5.97 -7.66 -18.95
C HIS A 127 7.30 -8.19 -18.37
N LYS A 128 7.87 -9.18 -19.05
CA LYS A 128 9.25 -9.65 -18.88
C LYS A 128 10.19 -8.96 -19.86
#